data_AF-A0AAD0YJR7-F1
#
_entry.id   AF-A0AAD0YJR7-F1
#
_cell.length_a   1.000
_cell.length_b   1.000
_cell.length_c   1.000
_cell.angle_alpha   90.00
_cell.angle_beta   90.00
_cell.angle_gamma   90.00
#
_symmetry.space_group_name_H-M   'P 1'
#
loop_
_entity.id
_entity.type
_entity.pdbx_description
1 polymer ?
#
loop_
_entity_poly.entity_id
_entity_poly.type
_entity_poly.pdbx_seq_one_letter_code
_entity_poly.pdbx_strand_id
1 'polypeptide(L)'
;MGGAINGISYTGNLFDNKLTSTGKDISYRYMRSSDTENGVFGNYLGSTKTDPLSVVLSIYGLDPKAPANIYSLSIIASLFAPKDAWIAVGNNDTMNEWAKDYIKFSIDKDGLYIDPANSKVRIKGITNPVTGKIILAPGLFNGKKTNYGLGDVVIHEVGHFENWKKNILQGNHPLIQDLNEVSSYMKAAEWTIKPDPGIKDYLNSIVDYMLNLRR
;
A
#
# COMPACT_ATOMS: atom_id res chain seq x y z
N MET A 1 -24.86 52.48 -30.14
CA MET A 1 -23.42 52.23 -30.37
C MET A 1 -22.91 51.58 -29.09
N GLY A 2 -22.89 50.25 -29.00
CA GLY A 2 -21.73 49.40 -29.33
C GLY A 2 -20.81 49.31 -28.09
N GLY A 3 -20.42 48.20 -27.51
CA GLY A 3 -20.58 46.76 -27.75
C GLY A 3 -19.96 46.03 -26.54
N ALA A 4 -20.32 44.77 -26.32
CA ALA A 4 -19.75 43.93 -25.27
C ALA A 4 -18.30 43.56 -25.57
N ILE A 5 -17.44 43.46 -24.54
CA ILE A 5 -16.38 42.44 -24.52
C ILE A 5 -16.14 41.98 -23.08
N ASN A 6 -16.32 40.67 -22.89
CA ASN A 6 -15.96 39.89 -21.71
C ASN A 6 -14.49 40.07 -21.32
N GLY A 7 -14.22 40.12 -20.03
CA GLY A 7 -12.87 40.01 -19.47
C GLY A 7 -12.93 39.20 -18.18
N ILE A 8 -13.09 37.88 -18.33
CA ILE A 8 -12.93 36.91 -17.25
C ILE A 8 -11.49 37.05 -16.74
N SER A 9 -11.31 37.62 -15.54
CA SER A 9 -10.01 37.68 -14.89
C SER A 9 -9.79 36.38 -14.12
N TYR A 10 -9.05 35.46 -14.73
CA TYR A 10 -8.50 34.27 -14.09
C TYR A 10 -7.32 34.67 -13.20
N THR A 11 -7.55 34.88 -11.91
CA THR A 11 -6.51 34.62 -10.90
C THR A 11 -6.60 33.14 -10.54
N GLY A 12 -6.02 32.30 -11.39
CA GLY A 12 -5.95 30.85 -11.18
C GLY A 12 -5.12 30.53 -9.93
N ASN A 13 -5.76 29.88 -8.96
CA ASN A 13 -5.13 29.21 -7.83
C ASN A 13 -4.06 28.24 -8.34
N LEU A 14 -2.80 28.66 -8.28
CA LEU A 14 -1.63 27.88 -8.71
C LEU A 14 -1.26 26.71 -7.78
N PHE A 15 -2.04 26.43 -6.72
CA PHE A 15 -1.78 25.34 -5.77
C PHE A 15 -3.01 24.57 -5.27
N ASP A 16 -4.21 24.79 -5.84
CA ASP A 16 -5.38 23.94 -5.56
C ASP A 16 -5.48 22.78 -6.57
N ASN A 17 -4.45 21.94 -6.65
CA ASN A 17 -4.53 20.70 -7.41
C ASN A 17 -5.24 19.61 -6.59
N LYS A 18 -6.48 19.89 -6.18
CA LYS A 18 -7.41 18.82 -5.81
C LYS A 18 -7.97 18.28 -7.12
N LEU A 19 -7.29 17.30 -7.71
CA LEU A 19 -7.79 16.51 -8.84
C LEU A 19 -9.05 15.77 -8.38
N THR A 20 -10.20 16.45 -8.43
CA THR A 20 -11.51 15.84 -8.21
C THR A 20 -11.95 15.17 -9.50
N SER A 21 -11.66 13.88 -9.62
CA SER A 21 -12.35 13.02 -10.58
C SER A 21 -13.82 12.92 -10.15
N THR A 22 -14.73 13.33 -11.03
CA THR A 22 -16.19 13.10 -10.93
C THR A 22 -16.59 11.68 -11.39
N GLY A 23 -15.62 10.80 -11.63
CA GLY A 23 -15.87 9.40 -11.98
C GLY A 23 -16.23 8.57 -10.75
N LYS A 24 -17.36 7.85 -10.82
CA LYS A 24 -17.78 6.80 -9.87
C LYS A 24 -16.92 5.53 -9.98
N ASP A 25 -15.62 5.67 -10.20
CA ASP A 25 -14.70 4.53 -10.16
C ASP A 25 -14.28 4.30 -8.71
N ILE A 26 -14.67 3.15 -8.17
CA ILE A 26 -14.34 2.77 -6.81
C ILE A 26 -12.86 2.38 -6.81
N SER A 27 -12.06 3.15 -6.09
CA SER A 27 -10.63 3.16 -6.25
C SER A 27 -9.92 2.79 -4.94
N TYR A 28 -9.09 1.75 -4.97
CA TYR A 28 -8.47 1.12 -3.80
C TYR A 28 -6.97 1.36 -3.71
N ARG A 29 -6.45 1.41 -2.48
CA ARG A 29 -5.02 1.51 -2.15
C ARG A 29 -4.59 0.20 -1.51
N TYR A 30 -3.60 -0.47 -2.05
CA TYR A 30 -3.18 -1.77 -1.57
C TYR A 30 -1.83 -2.21 -2.16
N MET A 31 -1.05 -2.93 -1.35
CA MET A 31 0.09 -3.69 -1.86
C MET A 31 -0.37 -4.91 -2.67
N ARG A 32 -0.06 -4.92 -3.97
CA ARG A 32 -0.19 -6.11 -4.83
C ARG A 32 0.80 -7.20 -4.41
N SER A 33 0.31 -8.42 -4.25
CA SER A 33 1.19 -9.58 -4.14
C SER A 33 1.89 -9.83 -5.49
N SER A 34 3.21 -9.61 -5.55
CA SER A 34 4.09 -10.08 -6.63
C SER A 34 4.03 -11.60 -6.90
N ASP A 35 3.47 -12.38 -5.97
CA ASP A 35 3.49 -13.85 -5.98
C ASP A 35 2.57 -14.49 -7.05
N THR A 36 1.79 -13.71 -7.82
CA THR A 36 0.91 -14.25 -8.87
C THR A 36 1.59 -14.54 -10.20
N GLU A 37 2.76 -13.96 -10.50
CA GLU A 37 3.39 -14.15 -11.82
C GLU A 37 4.31 -15.37 -11.91
N ASN A 38 4.77 -15.97 -10.81
CA ASN A 38 5.77 -17.04 -10.94
C ASN A 38 5.63 -18.28 -10.06
N GLY A 39 4.68 -18.37 -9.11
CA GLY A 39 4.47 -19.63 -8.38
C GLY A 39 5.70 -20.21 -7.63
N VAL A 40 6.83 -19.49 -7.56
CA VAL A 40 8.03 -19.88 -6.84
C VAL A 40 7.96 -19.25 -5.45
N PHE A 41 7.29 -19.97 -4.57
CA PHE A 41 7.19 -19.66 -3.15
C PHE A 41 8.45 -20.15 -2.43
N GLY A 42 9.08 -19.29 -1.62
CA GLY A 42 10.07 -19.73 -0.62
C GLY A 42 11.56 -19.61 -0.98
N ASN A 43 11.95 -18.99 -2.10
CA ASN A 43 13.37 -18.84 -2.42
C ASN A 43 13.89 -17.43 -2.10
N TYR A 44 14.45 -17.30 -0.91
CA TYR A 44 15.45 -16.29 -0.59
C TYR A 44 16.69 -16.57 -1.45
N LEU A 45 16.76 -16.02 -2.66
CA LEU A 45 18.00 -15.96 -3.43
C LEU A 45 18.91 -14.95 -2.73
N GLY A 46 19.84 -15.49 -1.94
CA GLY A 46 20.70 -14.73 -1.05
C GLY A 46 21.40 -13.55 -1.74
N SER A 47 21.15 -12.34 -1.24
CA SER A 47 22.16 -11.30 -1.29
C SER A 47 23.17 -11.57 -0.19
N THR A 48 24.44 -11.61 -0.55
CA THR A 48 25.59 -11.59 0.37
C THR A 48 25.74 -10.26 1.12
N LYS A 49 24.79 -9.33 0.92
CA LYS A 49 24.63 -8.10 1.70
C LYS A 49 23.36 -8.24 2.52
N THR A 50 23.49 -8.29 3.84
CA THR A 50 22.36 -8.19 4.76
C THR A 50 21.74 -6.81 4.57
N ASP A 51 20.49 -6.77 4.12
CA ASP A 51 19.75 -5.52 3.99
C ASP A 51 19.40 -4.93 5.38
N PRO A 52 19.14 -3.61 5.47
CA PRO A 52 18.79 -2.96 6.73
C PRO A 52 17.63 -3.61 7.50
N LEU A 53 16.58 -4.07 6.81
CA LEU A 53 15.44 -4.73 7.44
C LEU A 53 15.88 -6.00 8.17
N SER A 54 16.62 -6.87 7.48
CA SER A 54 17.16 -8.12 8.06
C SER A 54 18.05 -7.86 9.27
N VAL A 55 18.90 -6.82 9.23
CA VAL A 55 19.75 -6.43 10.37
C VAL A 55 18.89 -5.99 11.56
N VAL A 56 17.95 -5.09 11.36
CA VAL A 56 17.10 -4.57 12.44
C VAL A 56 16.24 -5.67 13.05
N LEU A 57 15.60 -6.51 12.25
CA LEU A 57 14.82 -7.65 12.76
C LEU A 57 15.68 -8.55 13.67
N SER A 58 16.90 -8.86 13.24
CA SER A 58 17.83 -9.71 14.01
C SER A 58 18.25 -9.06 15.33
N ILE A 59 18.52 -7.75 15.35
CA ILE A 59 18.85 -7.00 16.58
C ILE A 59 17.71 -7.09 17.60
N TYR A 60 16.47 -7.07 17.13
CA TYR A 60 15.28 -7.16 17.99
C TYR A 60 14.81 -8.61 18.23
N GLY A 61 15.68 -9.60 17.97
CA GLY A 61 15.42 -11.00 18.30
C GLY A 61 14.44 -11.71 17.37
N LEU A 62 14.18 -11.15 16.19
CA LEU A 62 13.39 -11.80 15.14
C LEU A 62 14.32 -12.36 14.06
N ASP A 63 14.32 -13.68 13.90
CA ASP A 63 14.95 -14.29 12.71
C ASP A 63 14.16 -13.86 11.46
N PRO A 64 14.77 -13.13 10.50
CA PRO A 64 14.09 -12.67 9.29
C PRO A 64 13.43 -13.79 8.47
N LYS A 65 13.95 -15.02 8.57
CA LYS A 65 13.46 -16.20 7.84
C LYS A 65 12.43 -17.01 8.61
N ALA A 66 12.30 -16.80 9.91
CA ALA A 66 11.31 -17.52 10.71
C ALA A 66 9.87 -17.10 10.33
N PRO A 67 8.88 -17.98 10.49
CA PRO A 67 7.49 -17.66 10.22
C PRO A 67 6.98 -16.49 11.07
N ALA A 68 6.28 -15.58 10.40
CA ALA A 68 5.61 -14.45 11.02
C ALA A 68 4.43 -14.92 11.90
N ASN A 69 4.27 -14.25 13.03
CA ASN A 69 3.23 -14.49 14.03
C ASN A 69 2.84 -13.15 14.73
N ILE A 70 1.85 -13.17 15.61
CA ILE A 70 1.38 -11.96 16.30
C ILE A 70 2.47 -11.31 17.16
N TYR A 71 3.38 -12.11 17.74
CA TYR A 71 4.52 -11.57 18.49
C TYR A 71 5.50 -10.83 17.58
N SER A 72 5.79 -11.36 16.39
CA SER A 72 6.60 -10.63 15.41
C SER A 72 5.92 -9.32 14.97
N LEU A 73 4.59 -9.30 14.83
CA LEU A 73 3.85 -8.08 14.49
C LEU A 73 4.01 -7.01 15.57
N SER A 74 3.92 -7.36 16.86
CA SER A 74 4.05 -6.34 17.92
C SER A 74 5.41 -5.67 17.91
N ILE A 75 6.48 -6.43 17.68
CA ILE A 75 7.85 -5.89 17.51
C ILE A 75 7.95 -5.05 16.24
N ILE A 76 7.58 -5.61 15.09
CA ILE A 76 7.69 -4.93 13.79
C ILE A 76 6.90 -3.62 13.76
N ALA A 77 5.65 -3.63 14.24
CA ALA A 77 4.85 -2.42 14.33
C ALA A 77 5.51 -1.38 15.25
N SER A 78 6.10 -1.79 16.39
CA SER A 78 6.80 -0.86 17.28
C SER A 78 8.04 -0.21 16.66
N LEU A 79 8.69 -0.89 15.70
CA LEU A 79 9.89 -0.42 15.03
C LEU A 79 9.58 0.54 13.89
N PHE A 80 8.55 0.23 13.11
CA PHE A 80 8.35 0.87 11.80
C PHE A 80 7.09 1.72 11.72
N ALA A 81 6.11 1.53 12.61
CA ALA A 81 4.89 2.31 12.59
C ALA A 81 4.95 3.50 13.57
N PRO A 82 4.45 4.68 13.17
CA PRO A 82 4.21 5.77 14.11
C PRO A 82 3.29 5.34 15.26
N LYS A 83 3.50 5.89 16.47
CA LYS A 83 2.75 5.49 17.67
C LYS A 83 1.23 5.68 17.56
N ASP A 84 0.79 6.59 16.70
CA ASP A 84 -0.62 6.87 16.44
C ASP A 84 -1.21 6.07 15.28
N ALA A 85 -0.41 5.24 14.60
CA ALA A 85 -0.91 4.35 13.57
C ALA A 85 -1.73 3.22 14.20
N TRP A 86 -2.98 3.10 13.77
CA TRP A 86 -3.80 1.94 14.08
C TRP A 86 -3.46 0.83 13.09
N ILE A 87 -2.98 -0.31 13.61
CA ILE A 87 -2.64 -1.51 12.83
C ILE A 87 -3.34 -2.71 13.46
N ALA A 88 -4.07 -3.48 12.65
CA ALA A 88 -4.73 -4.70 13.10
C ALA A 88 -4.60 -5.84 12.08
N VAL A 89 -4.85 -7.06 12.53
CA VAL A 89 -4.97 -8.24 11.66
C VAL A 89 -6.44 -8.45 11.30
N GLY A 90 -6.72 -8.78 10.04
CA GLY A 90 -8.06 -8.99 9.52
C GLY A 90 -8.82 -10.12 10.19
N ASN A 91 -9.93 -9.76 10.85
CA ASN A 91 -11.03 -10.62 11.23
C ASN A 91 -12.34 -9.83 11.04
N ASN A 92 -13.50 -10.41 11.38
CA ASN A 92 -14.78 -9.73 11.20
C ASN A 92 -14.84 -8.37 11.94
N ASP A 93 -14.38 -8.31 13.18
CA ASP A 93 -14.47 -7.12 14.03
C ASP A 93 -13.50 -6.04 13.56
N THR A 94 -12.25 -6.40 13.31
CA THR A 94 -11.22 -5.45 12.85
C THR A 94 -11.50 -4.95 11.45
N MET A 95 -12.05 -5.78 10.55
CA MET A 95 -12.48 -5.34 9.22
C MET A 95 -13.69 -4.41 9.29
N ASN A 96 -14.63 -4.67 10.21
CA ASN A 96 -15.74 -3.75 10.44
C ASN A 96 -15.26 -2.39 10.97
N GLU A 97 -14.29 -2.39 11.89
CA GLU A 97 -13.68 -1.17 12.42
C GLU A 97 -12.86 -0.42 11.37
N TRP A 98 -12.13 -1.17 10.53
CA TRP A 98 -11.31 -0.63 9.45
C TRP A 98 -12.16 -0.04 8.34
N ALA A 99 -13.21 -0.74 7.89
CA ALA A 99 -14.05 -0.33 6.77
C ALA A 99 -15.13 0.70 7.14
N LYS A 100 -15.04 1.35 8.31
CA LYS A 100 -15.90 2.51 8.59
C LYS A 100 -15.69 3.54 7.47
N ASP A 101 -16.78 3.93 6.83
CA ASP A 101 -16.81 4.88 5.71
C ASP A 101 -16.02 4.45 4.46
N TYR A 102 -15.73 3.14 4.34
CA TYR A 102 -15.05 2.57 3.19
C TYR A 102 -15.56 1.18 2.86
N ILE A 103 -15.18 0.64 1.71
CA ILE A 103 -15.66 -0.68 1.30
C ILE A 103 -14.87 -1.78 1.98
N LYS A 104 -15.54 -2.91 2.22
CA LYS A 104 -14.95 -4.10 2.85
C LYS A 104 -14.31 -5.01 1.80
N PHE A 105 -13.18 -5.59 2.18
CA PHE A 105 -12.47 -6.58 1.38
C PHE A 105 -12.87 -7.98 1.83
N SER A 106 -13.11 -8.87 0.88
CA SER A 106 -13.24 -10.30 1.16
C SER A 106 -11.87 -10.93 1.34
N ILE A 107 -11.83 -12.06 2.04
CA ILE A 107 -10.63 -12.83 2.33
C ILE A 107 -10.71 -14.15 1.56
N ASP A 108 -9.61 -14.56 0.93
CA ASP A 108 -9.51 -15.82 0.21
C ASP A 108 -9.18 -17.01 1.13
N LYS A 109 -9.07 -18.21 0.55
CA LYS A 109 -8.78 -19.44 1.30
C LYS A 109 -7.40 -19.44 1.99
N ASP A 110 -6.46 -18.63 1.53
CA ASP A 110 -5.10 -18.53 2.08
C ASP A 110 -5.00 -17.37 3.10
N GLY A 111 -6.11 -16.67 3.36
CA GLY A 111 -6.18 -15.57 4.30
C GLY A 111 -5.75 -14.22 3.72
N LEU A 112 -5.66 -14.08 2.40
CA LEU A 112 -5.28 -12.84 1.70
C LEU A 112 -6.51 -12.04 1.29
N TYR A 113 -6.43 -10.71 1.29
CA TYR A 113 -7.54 -9.91 0.80
C TYR A 113 -7.66 -10.01 -0.72
N ILE A 114 -8.89 -10.00 -1.21
CA ILE A 114 -9.22 -10.01 -2.63
C ILE A 114 -9.54 -8.58 -3.06
N ASP A 115 -8.89 -8.10 -4.12
CA ASP A 115 -9.23 -6.79 -4.70
C ASP A 115 -10.69 -6.82 -5.23
N PRO A 116 -11.57 -5.93 -4.76
CA PRO A 116 -12.95 -5.84 -5.25
C PRO A 116 -13.04 -5.43 -6.72
N ALA A 117 -12.05 -4.74 -7.27
CA ALA A 117 -11.97 -4.39 -8.68
C ALA A 117 -11.42 -5.54 -9.55
N ASN A 118 -10.67 -6.47 -8.95
CA ASN A 118 -10.09 -7.61 -9.67
C ASN A 118 -9.93 -8.83 -8.76
N SER A 119 -10.87 -9.78 -8.87
CA SER A 119 -10.91 -10.98 -8.04
C SER A 119 -9.72 -11.93 -8.17
N LYS A 120 -8.79 -11.69 -9.11
CA LYS A 120 -7.54 -12.45 -9.26
C LYS A 120 -6.39 -11.88 -8.42
N VAL A 121 -6.50 -10.63 -7.97
CA VAL A 121 -5.46 -9.97 -7.21
C VAL A 121 -5.58 -10.36 -5.73
N ARG A 122 -4.42 -10.59 -5.11
CA ARG A 122 -4.29 -10.92 -3.68
C ARG A 122 -3.43 -9.89 -2.99
N ILE A 123 -3.87 -9.50 -1.81
CA ILE A 123 -3.37 -8.32 -1.11
C ILE A 123 -2.97 -8.72 0.31
N LYS A 124 -1.79 -8.24 0.73
CA LYS A 124 -1.17 -8.58 2.01
C LYS A 124 -1.48 -7.56 3.12
N GLY A 125 -1.69 -6.30 2.77
CA GLY A 125 -2.04 -5.21 3.66
C GLY A 125 -2.83 -4.14 2.92
N ILE A 126 -3.64 -3.38 3.66
CA ILE A 126 -4.46 -2.29 3.11
C ILE A 126 -4.53 -1.15 4.12
N THR A 127 -4.35 0.07 3.63
CA THR A 127 -4.54 1.29 4.40
C THR A 127 -5.82 2.00 3.97
N ASN A 128 -6.72 2.25 4.92
CA ASN A 128 -7.98 2.94 4.63
C ASN A 128 -7.68 4.40 4.21
N PRO A 129 -8.09 4.84 3.01
CA PRO A 129 -7.81 6.18 2.52
C PRO A 129 -8.57 7.30 3.23
N VAL A 130 -9.62 6.97 3.97
CA VAL A 130 -10.46 7.90 4.73
C VAL A 130 -9.95 8.02 6.16
N THR A 131 -9.66 6.89 6.81
CA THR A 131 -9.36 6.85 8.25
C THR A 131 -7.88 6.64 8.59
N GLY A 132 -7.03 6.33 7.60
CA GLY A 132 -5.61 6.01 7.82
C GLY A 132 -5.35 4.67 8.49
N LYS A 133 -6.39 3.93 8.90
CA LYS A 133 -6.25 2.63 9.56
C LYS A 133 -5.56 1.62 8.65
N ILE A 134 -4.59 0.90 9.17
CA ILE A 134 -3.90 -0.19 8.47
C ILE A 134 -4.51 -1.52 8.90
N ILE A 135 -4.83 -2.39 7.94
CA ILE A 135 -5.26 -3.75 8.21
C ILE A 135 -4.43 -4.75 7.42
N LEU A 136 -3.93 -5.77 8.13
CA LEU A 136 -3.04 -6.79 7.60
C LEU A 136 -3.79 -8.10 7.37
N ALA A 137 -3.52 -8.76 6.26
CA ALA A 137 -4.17 -10.00 5.90
C ALA A 137 -3.80 -11.12 6.89
N PRO A 138 -4.77 -11.90 7.41
CA PRO A 138 -4.48 -13.00 8.33
C PRO A 138 -3.56 -14.08 7.73
N GLY A 139 -3.54 -14.19 6.40
CA GLY A 139 -2.64 -15.07 5.65
C GLY A 139 -1.14 -14.77 5.83
N LEU A 140 -0.79 -13.59 6.37
CA LEU A 140 0.59 -13.30 6.78
C LEU A 140 1.05 -14.13 7.99
N PHE A 141 0.13 -14.72 8.74
CA PHE A 141 0.43 -15.43 9.99
C PHE A 141 0.15 -16.93 9.90
N ASN A 142 -0.01 -17.48 8.68
CA ASN A 142 -0.34 -18.89 8.44
C ASN A 142 0.89 -19.82 8.41
N GLY A 143 2.06 -19.35 8.86
CA GLY A 143 3.31 -20.10 8.85
C GLY A 143 4.09 -20.08 7.52
N LYS A 144 3.51 -19.56 6.43
CA LYS A 144 4.18 -19.50 5.11
C LYS A 144 4.96 -18.20 4.87
N LYS A 145 4.60 -17.11 5.56
CA LYS A 145 5.24 -15.80 5.41
C LYS A 145 6.24 -15.59 6.53
N THR A 146 7.34 -14.94 6.23
CA THR A 146 8.46 -14.75 7.18
C THR A 146 8.37 -13.40 7.89
N ASN A 147 9.12 -13.23 8.97
CA ASN A 147 9.27 -11.94 9.65
C ASN A 147 9.74 -10.83 8.70
N TYR A 148 10.64 -11.15 7.76
CA TYR A 148 11.05 -10.24 6.71
C TYR A 148 9.86 -9.78 5.85
N GLY A 149 9.06 -10.72 5.36
CA GLY A 149 7.89 -10.42 4.54
C GLY A 149 6.81 -9.63 5.30
N LEU A 150 6.65 -9.89 6.60
CA LEU A 150 5.78 -9.09 7.45
C LEU A 150 6.32 -7.66 7.62
N GLY A 151 7.63 -7.50 7.85
CA GLY A 151 8.30 -6.21 7.96
C GLY A 151 8.12 -5.35 6.72
N ASP A 152 8.36 -5.93 5.55
CA ASP A 152 8.17 -5.28 4.24
C ASP A 152 6.72 -4.76 4.06
N VAL A 153 5.72 -5.61 4.32
CA VAL A 153 4.31 -5.22 4.24
C VAL A 153 3.96 -4.10 5.23
N VAL A 154 4.43 -4.19 6.49
CA VAL A 154 4.15 -3.15 7.49
C VAL A 154 4.76 -1.81 7.06
N ILE A 155 6.01 -1.79 6.60
CA ILE A 155 6.68 -0.56 6.16
C ILE A 155 5.96 0.04 4.94
N HIS A 156 5.54 -0.79 3.98
CA HIS A 156 4.74 -0.36 2.83
C HIS A 156 3.43 0.31 3.25
N GLU A 157 2.64 -0.34 4.10
CA GLU A 157 1.37 0.22 4.57
C GLU A 157 1.56 1.47 5.44
N VAL A 158 2.66 1.56 6.21
CA VAL A 158 3.02 2.80 6.92
C VAL A 158 3.31 3.94 5.93
N GLY A 159 3.82 3.65 4.73
CA GLY A 159 3.96 4.66 3.67
C GLY A 159 2.63 5.27 3.27
N HIS A 160 1.60 4.44 3.08
CA HIS A 160 0.24 4.92 2.82
C HIS A 160 -0.34 5.72 3.98
N PHE A 161 -0.12 5.26 5.22
CA PHE A 161 -0.56 5.97 6.41
C PHE A 161 0.09 7.35 6.51
N GLU A 162 1.40 7.47 6.26
CA GLU A 162 2.09 8.75 6.29
C GLU A 162 1.61 9.70 5.20
N ASN A 163 1.34 9.18 4.00
CA ASN A 163 0.72 9.97 2.92
C ASN A 163 -0.65 10.49 3.31
N TRP A 164 -1.49 9.63 3.91
CA TRP A 164 -2.79 10.03 4.47
C TRP A 164 -2.64 11.10 5.55
N LYS A 165 -1.75 10.90 6.52
CA LYS A 165 -1.51 11.81 7.63
C LYS A 165 -1.01 13.19 7.17
N LYS A 166 -0.21 13.22 6.10
CA LYS A 166 0.29 14.45 5.47
C LYS A 166 -0.69 15.06 4.48
N ASN A 167 -1.83 14.41 4.23
CA ASN A 167 -2.81 14.78 3.20
C ASN A 167 -2.18 14.92 1.79
N ILE A 168 -1.21 14.06 1.47
CA ILE A 168 -0.58 13.98 0.15
C ILE A 168 -0.95 12.68 -0.54
N LEU A 169 -0.92 12.68 -1.88
CA LEU A 169 -1.26 11.52 -2.69
C LEU A 169 -2.63 10.92 -2.29
N GLN A 170 -3.55 11.80 -1.88
CA GLN A 170 -4.92 11.48 -1.50
C GLN A 170 -5.87 11.76 -2.67
N GLY A 171 -6.79 10.84 -2.94
CA GLY A 171 -7.86 11.02 -3.90
C GLY A 171 -8.16 9.76 -4.72
N ASN A 172 -9.19 9.87 -5.56
CA ASN A 172 -9.68 8.77 -6.39
C ASN A 172 -9.09 8.78 -7.81
N HIS A 173 -8.20 9.71 -8.10
CA HIS A 173 -7.58 9.82 -9.42
C HIS A 173 -6.55 8.69 -9.62
N PRO A 174 -6.60 7.91 -10.72
CA PRO A 174 -5.72 6.76 -10.92
C PRO A 174 -4.23 7.08 -10.79
N LEU A 175 -3.78 8.18 -11.39
CA LEU A 175 -2.38 8.62 -11.26
C LEU A 175 -1.96 8.89 -9.81
N ILE A 176 -2.87 9.44 -8.99
CA ILE A 176 -2.57 9.73 -7.59
C ILE A 176 -2.45 8.44 -6.77
N GLN A 177 -3.25 7.43 -7.10
CA GLN A 177 -3.14 6.10 -6.49
C GLN A 177 -1.85 5.41 -6.86
N ASP A 178 -1.51 5.39 -8.15
CA ASP A 178 -0.27 4.75 -8.59
C ASP A 178 0.95 5.44 -7.97
N LEU A 179 0.95 6.78 -7.87
CA LEU A 179 1.99 7.53 -7.17
C LEU A 179 2.04 7.22 -5.67
N ASN A 180 0.89 7.07 -5.02
CA ASN A 180 0.80 6.64 -3.62
C ASN A 180 1.41 5.25 -3.42
N GLU A 181 1.11 4.29 -4.31
CA GLU A 181 1.70 2.95 -4.30
C GLU A 181 3.20 2.97 -4.54
N VAL A 182 3.67 3.66 -5.58
CA VAL A 182 5.10 3.85 -5.85
C VAL A 182 5.81 4.43 -4.63
N SER A 183 5.25 5.47 -4.00
CA SER A 183 5.88 6.07 -2.82
C SER A 183 5.99 5.09 -1.63
N SER A 184 4.99 4.22 -1.43
CA SER A 184 5.02 3.19 -0.38
C SER A 184 6.02 2.08 -0.69
N TYR A 185 6.11 1.62 -1.94
CA TYR A 185 7.15 0.67 -2.35
C TYR A 185 8.56 1.27 -2.19
N MET A 186 8.74 2.56 -2.50
CA MET A 186 10.02 3.23 -2.33
C MET A 186 10.40 3.36 -0.85
N LYS A 187 9.43 3.63 0.04
CA LYS A 187 9.65 3.61 1.48
C LYS A 187 10.08 2.23 1.97
N ALA A 188 9.45 1.16 1.50
CA ALA A 188 9.88 -0.20 1.80
C ALA A 188 11.29 -0.50 1.25
N ALA A 189 11.60 0.00 0.05
CA ALA A 189 12.91 -0.15 -0.59
C ALA A 189 14.07 0.49 0.18
N GLU A 190 13.83 1.52 0.99
CA GLU A 190 14.84 2.08 1.91
C GLU A 190 15.37 1.04 2.89
N TRP A 191 14.52 0.06 3.25
CA TRP A 191 14.84 -1.01 4.19
C TRP A 191 15.25 -2.30 3.52
N THR A 192 14.68 -2.60 2.36
CA THR A 192 14.91 -3.85 1.61
C THR A 192 15.95 -3.70 0.49
N ILE A 193 16.55 -2.51 0.33
CA ILE A 193 17.51 -2.09 -0.71
C ILE A 193 16.89 -1.93 -2.10
N LYS A 194 15.83 -2.68 -2.42
CA LYS A 194 15.16 -2.65 -3.72
C LYS A 194 13.64 -2.74 -3.52
N PRO A 195 12.84 -2.05 -4.35
CA PRO A 195 11.40 -2.19 -4.25
C PRO A 195 10.96 -3.61 -4.63
N ASP A 196 9.88 -4.05 -4.01
CA ASP A 196 9.19 -5.29 -4.42
C ASP A 196 8.78 -5.18 -5.91
N PRO A 197 8.87 -6.27 -6.69
CA PRO A 197 8.53 -6.25 -8.12
C PRO A 197 7.13 -5.73 -8.44
N GLY A 198 6.18 -5.80 -7.49
CA GLY A 198 4.83 -5.25 -7.62
C GLY A 198 4.81 -3.75 -7.94
N ILE A 199 5.87 -3.00 -7.64
CA ILE A 199 6.00 -1.59 -8.04
C ILE A 199 5.87 -1.38 -9.55
N LYS A 200 6.25 -2.37 -10.37
CA LYS A 200 6.29 -2.26 -11.83
C LYS A 200 4.89 -2.09 -12.43
N ASP A 201 3.87 -2.70 -11.85
CA ASP A 201 2.49 -2.53 -12.29
C ASP A 201 2.08 -1.05 -12.25
N TYR A 202 2.42 -0.38 -11.15
CA TYR A 202 2.09 1.03 -10.94
C TYR A 202 2.96 1.95 -11.81
N LEU A 203 4.25 1.64 -11.97
CA LEU A 203 5.10 2.41 -12.88
C LEU A 203 4.63 2.32 -14.33
N ASN A 204 4.28 1.12 -14.82
CA ASN A 204 3.72 0.93 -16.16
C ASN A 204 2.39 1.66 -16.30
N SER A 205 1.53 1.55 -15.30
CA SER A 205 0.24 2.23 -15.22
C SER A 205 0.35 3.76 -15.30
N ILE A 206 1.36 4.34 -14.64
CA ILE A 206 1.70 5.77 -14.73
C ILE A 206 2.18 6.13 -16.14
N VAL A 207 3.08 5.31 -16.71
CA VAL A 207 3.59 5.53 -18.08
C VAL A 207 2.42 5.51 -19.08
N ASP A 208 1.53 4.52 -18.99
CA ASP A 208 0.35 4.41 -19.85
C ASP A 208 -0.59 5.60 -19.71
N TYR A 209 -0.77 6.10 -18.48
CA TYR A 209 -1.55 7.31 -18.21
C TYR A 209 -0.89 8.55 -18.86
N MET A 210 0.41 8.77 -18.64
CA MET A 210 1.15 9.94 -19.15
C MET A 210 1.26 9.95 -20.68
N LEU A 211 1.32 8.77 -21.30
CA LEU A 211 1.37 8.61 -22.76
C LEU A 211 -0.01 8.54 -23.41
N ASN A 212 -1.11 8.67 -22.64
CA ASN A 212 -2.49 8.51 -23.11
C ASN A 212 -2.73 7.18 -23.86
N LEU A 213 -2.12 6.09 -23.38
CA LEU A 213 -2.25 4.76 -23.97
C LEU A 213 -3.45 3.98 -23.42
N ARG A 214 -4.08 4.46 -22.34
CA ARG A 214 -5.32 3.90 -21.80
C ARG A 214 -6.50 4.22 -22.72
N ARG A 215 -6.93 3.24 -23.52
CA ARG A 215 -8.20 3.25 -24.26
C ARG A 215 -9.31 2.61 -23.44
#